data_AF-A0A7S0ZZM5-F1
#
_entry.id   AF-A0A7S0ZZM5-F1
#
_cell.length_a   1.000
_cell.length_b   1.000
_cell.length_c   1.000
_cell.angle_alpha   90.00
_cell.angle_beta   90.00
_cell.angle_gamma   90.00
#
_symmetry.space_group_name_H-M   'P 1'
#
loop_
_entity.id
_entity.type
_entity.pdbx_description
1 polymer ?
#
loop_
_entity_poly.entity_id
_entity_poly.type
_entity_poly.pdbx_seq_one_letter_code
_entity_poly.pdbx_strand_id
1 'polypeptide(L)'
;DWQLCVSPYDGWPTVSSEFWIQLSLLVVATGLMATAAGFMVIGSVRGAHKRLQRLEEYRSQRKLAVVENCVADVDRLRFPMCVMDFQAFTELGVLIAHEKARDEGKLRFLDTDAEIKATAPHVAFVSHQWTGFGKPDHTGTQYKCMVQACKVLLLQGFDVRWVWVDIFS
;
A
#
# COMPACT_ATOMS: atom_id res chain seq x y z
N ASP A 1 5.93 60.99 -55.75
CA ASP A 1 7.26 61.62 -55.63
C ASP A 1 8.31 60.59 -55.31
N TRP A 2 9.10 60.22 -56.31
CA TRP A 2 10.26 59.35 -56.13
C TRP A 2 11.50 60.25 -56.06
N GLN A 3 12.19 60.27 -54.92
CA GLN A 3 13.48 60.95 -54.78
C GLN A 3 14.60 59.98 -55.15
N LEU A 4 15.28 60.28 -56.26
CA LEU A 4 16.48 59.57 -56.66
C LEU A 4 17.63 60.05 -55.76
N CYS A 5 17.98 59.27 -54.74
CA CYS A 5 19.17 59.52 -53.91
C CYS A 5 20.42 59.13 -54.70
N VAL A 6 21.02 60.09 -55.39
CA VAL A 6 22.32 59.94 -56.05
C VAL A 6 23.43 59.93 -55.01
N SER A 7 24.49 59.14 -55.20
CA SER A 7 25.59 59.06 -54.21
C SER A 7 26.18 60.45 -53.93
N PRO A 8 26.48 60.79 -52.67
CA PRO A 8 27.04 62.08 -52.32
C PRO A 8 28.36 62.33 -53.07
N TYR A 9 28.50 63.53 -53.64
CA TYR A 9 29.67 63.94 -54.44
C TYR A 9 30.96 63.92 -53.61
N ASP A 10 30.86 64.15 -52.30
CA ASP A 10 31.99 64.20 -51.35
C ASP A 10 32.37 62.81 -50.77
N GLY A 11 31.80 61.74 -51.33
CA GLY A 11 31.99 60.38 -50.84
C GLY A 11 31.10 60.04 -49.64
N TRP A 12 31.01 58.75 -49.35
CA TRP A 12 30.33 58.27 -48.14
C TRP A 12 31.14 58.69 -46.89
N PRO A 13 30.49 59.00 -45.76
CA PRO A 13 31.20 59.27 -44.52
C PRO A 13 32.12 58.08 -44.22
N THR A 14 33.42 58.33 -44.13
CA THR A 14 34.41 57.30 -43.88
C THR A 14 34.20 56.76 -42.48
N VAL A 15 33.70 55.53 -42.40
CA VAL A 15 33.50 54.81 -41.16
C VAL A 15 34.87 54.58 -40.50
N SER A 16 35.01 54.94 -39.23
CA SER A 16 36.29 54.77 -38.52
C SER A 16 36.69 53.29 -38.45
N SER A 17 37.99 53.01 -38.43
CA SER A 17 38.50 51.65 -38.23
C SER A 17 38.00 51.02 -36.91
N GLU A 18 37.77 51.86 -35.90
CA GLU A 18 37.22 51.45 -34.59
C GLU A 18 35.81 50.87 -34.69
N PHE A 19 34.96 51.41 -35.57
CA PHE A 19 33.60 50.89 -35.77
C PHE A 19 33.62 49.45 -36.27
N TRP A 20 34.50 49.12 -37.22
CA TRP A 20 34.62 47.75 -37.74
C TRP A 20 35.14 46.78 -36.69
N ILE A 21 36.07 47.22 -35.84
CA ILE A 21 36.56 46.44 -34.70
C ILE A 21 35.41 46.17 -33.71
N GLN A 22 34.66 47.20 -33.31
CA GLN A 22 33.52 47.06 -32.39
C GLN A 22 32.42 46.15 -32.93
N LEU A 23 32.08 46.29 -34.22
CA LEU A 23 31.07 45.44 -34.88
C LEU A 23 31.50 43.97 -34.90
N SER A 24 32.76 43.69 -35.24
CA SER A 24 33.28 42.32 -35.25
C SER A 24 33.26 41.67 -33.87
N LEU A 25 33.63 42.40 -32.81
CA LEU A 25 33.56 41.92 -31.44
C LEU A 25 32.12 41.61 -31.00
N LEU A 26 31.16 42.46 -31.37
CA LEU A 26 29.74 42.26 -31.06
C LEU A 26 29.17 41.00 -31.74
N VAL A 27 29.51 40.79 -33.02
CA VAL A 27 29.07 39.60 -33.76
C VAL A 27 29.65 38.32 -33.14
N VAL A 28 30.93 38.34 -32.76
CA VAL A 28 31.56 37.18 -32.11
C VAL A 28 30.95 36.93 -30.73
N ALA A 29 30.76 37.98 -29.93
CA ALA A 29 30.17 37.87 -28.59
C ALA A 29 28.73 37.32 -28.63
N THR A 30 27.90 37.79 -29.56
CA THR A 30 26.52 37.30 -29.72
C THR A 30 26.47 35.85 -30.20
N GLY A 31 27.35 35.46 -31.13
CA GLY A 31 27.49 34.06 -31.55
C GLY A 31 27.89 33.11 -30.41
N LEU A 32 28.85 33.53 -29.58
CA LEU A 32 29.26 32.76 -28.39
C LEU A 32 28.14 32.63 -27.35
N MET A 33 27.38 33.70 -27.10
CA MET A 33 26.23 33.63 -26.20
C MET A 33 25.12 32.70 -26.72
N ALA A 34 24.82 32.76 -28.02
CA ALA A 34 23.82 31.90 -28.64
C ALA A 34 24.19 30.41 -28.56
N THR A 35 25.45 30.07 -28.83
CA THR A 35 25.94 28.69 -28.72
C THR A 35 25.92 28.20 -27.28
N ALA A 36 26.37 29.00 -26.32
CA ALA A 36 26.33 28.66 -24.90
C ALA A 36 24.89 28.41 -24.41
N ALA A 37 23.94 29.27 -24.81
CA ALA A 37 22.51 29.09 -24.50
C ALA A 37 21.97 27.77 -25.10
N GLY A 38 22.34 27.45 -26.34
CA GLY A 38 21.98 26.18 -26.98
C GLY A 38 22.47 24.96 -26.21
N PHE A 39 23.73 24.96 -25.77
CA PHE A 39 24.29 23.86 -24.97
C PHE A 39 23.61 23.74 -23.60
N MET A 40 23.28 24.85 -22.93
CA MET A 40 22.54 24.82 -21.66
C MET A 40 21.15 24.20 -21.81
N VAL A 41 20.41 24.55 -22.87
CA VAL A 41 19.07 23.99 -23.14
C VAL A 41 19.17 22.48 -23.40
N ILE A 42 20.13 22.05 -24.22
CA ILE A 42 20.34 20.62 -24.49
C ILE A 42 20.72 19.88 -23.20
N GLY A 43 21.58 20.46 -22.36
CA GLY A 43 21.97 19.90 -21.07
C GLY A 43 20.78 19.75 -20.11
N SER A 44 19.95 20.79 -20.00
CA SER A 44 18.78 20.78 -19.10
C SER A 44 17.72 19.78 -19.54
N VAL A 45 17.42 19.69 -20.84
CA VAL A 45 16.48 18.70 -21.40
C VAL A 45 16.97 17.27 -21.18
N ARG A 46 18.26 16.99 -21.43
CA ARG A 46 18.85 15.66 -21.18
C ARG A 46 18.83 15.31 -19.69
N GLY A 47 19.11 16.28 -18.82
CA GLY A 47 19.02 16.12 -17.37
C GLY A 47 17.60 15.81 -16.91
N ALA A 48 16.61 16.54 -17.44
CA ALA A 48 15.19 16.31 -17.15
C ALA A 48 14.72 14.93 -17.63
N HIS A 49 15.12 14.51 -18.83
CA HIS A 49 14.77 13.19 -19.37
C HIS A 49 15.33 12.04 -18.51
N LYS A 50 16.61 12.12 -18.10
CA LYS A 50 17.20 11.12 -17.20
C LYS A 50 16.52 11.08 -15.83
N ARG A 51 16.05 12.23 -15.32
CA ARG A 51 15.29 12.29 -14.06
C ARG A 51 13.95 11.61 -14.20
N LEU A 52 13.24 11.83 -15.31
CA LEU A 52 11.96 11.17 -15.58
C LEU A 52 12.11 9.66 -15.69
N GLN A 53 13.12 9.18 -16.42
CA GLN A 53 13.40 7.74 -16.53
C GLN A 53 13.67 7.09 -15.17
N ARG A 54 14.50 7.72 -14.32
CA ARG A 54 14.73 7.20 -12.95
C ARG A 54 13.47 7.17 -12.10
N LEU A 55 12.60 8.17 -12.24
CA LEU A 55 11.31 8.19 -11.52
C LEU A 55 10.38 7.09 -12.01
N GLU A 56 10.36 6.79 -13.31
CA GLU A 56 9.60 5.68 -13.88
C GLU A 56 10.12 4.33 -13.42
N GLU A 57 11.43 4.11 -13.44
CA GLU A 57 12.07 2.91 -12.90
C GLU A 57 11.72 2.70 -11.42
N TYR A 58 11.85 3.75 -10.61
CA TYR A 58 11.49 3.69 -9.18
C TYR A 58 10.01 3.37 -8.97
N ARG A 59 9.11 3.96 -9.77
CA ARG A 59 7.68 3.65 -9.73
C ARG A 59 7.40 2.21 -10.15
N SER A 60 8.09 1.70 -11.18
CA SER A 60 7.98 0.33 -11.64
C SER A 60 8.40 -0.65 -10.56
N GLN A 61 9.56 -0.42 -9.92
CA GLN A 61 10.05 -1.24 -8.81
C GLN A 61 9.07 -1.24 -7.62
N ARG A 62 8.53 -0.07 -7.26
CA ARG A 62 7.51 0.00 -6.19
C ARG A 62 6.23 -0.77 -6.54
N LYS A 63 5.77 -0.70 -7.79
CA LYS A 63 4.61 -1.47 -8.23
C LYS A 63 4.87 -2.97 -8.14
N LEU A 64 6.04 -3.43 -8.58
CA LEU A 64 6.42 -4.83 -8.49
C LEU A 64 6.47 -5.30 -7.03
N ALA A 65 7.11 -4.55 -6.14
CA ALA A 65 7.17 -4.91 -4.72
C ALA A 65 5.78 -4.98 -4.05
N VAL A 66 4.86 -4.08 -4.40
CA VAL A 66 3.48 -4.13 -3.90
C VAL A 66 2.77 -5.37 -4.43
N VAL A 67 2.90 -5.69 -5.71
CA VAL A 67 2.30 -6.88 -6.32
C VAL A 67 2.86 -8.14 -5.68
N GLU A 68 4.18 -8.25 -5.52
CA GLU A 68 4.84 -9.39 -4.87
C GLU A 68 4.36 -9.58 -3.44
N ASN A 69 4.27 -8.51 -2.64
CA ASN A 69 3.73 -8.58 -1.28
C ASN A 69 2.24 -8.98 -1.27
N CYS A 70 1.43 -8.43 -2.18
CA CYS A 70 0.03 -8.82 -2.29
C CYS A 70 -0.12 -10.29 -2.69
N VAL A 71 0.74 -10.82 -3.56
CA VAL A 71 0.76 -12.23 -3.98
C VAL A 71 1.22 -13.13 -2.84
N ALA A 72 2.26 -12.73 -2.10
CA ALA A 72 2.75 -13.48 -0.93
C ALA A 72 1.70 -13.58 0.19
N ASP A 73 0.84 -12.56 0.31
CA ASP A 73 -0.26 -12.53 1.28
C ASP A 73 -1.57 -13.15 0.77
N VAL A 74 -1.61 -13.71 -0.45
CA VAL A 74 -2.85 -14.38 -0.95
C VAL A 74 -3.21 -15.60 -0.12
N ASP A 75 -2.21 -16.34 0.35
CA ASP A 75 -2.42 -17.59 1.10
C ASP A 75 -2.58 -17.36 2.62
N ARG A 76 -2.37 -16.13 3.09
CA ARG A 76 -2.50 -15.75 4.49
C ARG A 76 -3.78 -14.95 4.72
N LEU A 77 -4.52 -15.33 5.75
CA LEU A 77 -5.70 -14.60 6.16
C LEU A 77 -5.26 -13.28 6.81
N ARG A 78 -5.85 -12.16 6.36
CA ARG A 78 -5.64 -10.85 7.00
C ARG A 78 -6.10 -10.83 8.45
N PHE A 79 -7.08 -11.67 8.78
CA PHE A 79 -7.61 -11.88 10.12
C PHE A 79 -7.68 -13.39 10.35
N PRO A 80 -6.85 -13.95 11.25
CA PRO A 80 -6.86 -15.38 11.51
C PRO A 80 -8.15 -15.82 12.18
N MET A 81 -8.60 -17.02 11.83
CA MET A 81 -9.72 -17.64 12.51
C MET A 81 -9.24 -18.14 13.87
N CYS A 82 -9.94 -17.78 14.94
CA CYS A 82 -9.59 -18.18 16.31
C CYS A 82 -10.55 -19.24 16.81
N VAL A 83 -10.01 -20.38 17.22
CA VAL A 83 -10.80 -21.49 17.79
C VAL A 83 -10.27 -21.88 19.17
N MET A 84 -11.14 -22.41 20.01
CA MET A 84 -10.78 -22.95 21.33
C MET A 84 -11.02 -24.45 21.34
N ASP A 85 -10.16 -25.22 22.00
CA ASP A 85 -10.40 -26.64 22.22
C ASP A 85 -11.69 -26.85 23.02
N PHE A 86 -12.52 -27.84 22.64
CA PHE A 86 -13.82 -28.05 23.26
C PHE A 86 -13.73 -28.45 24.74
N GLN A 87 -12.70 -29.22 25.12
CA GLN A 87 -12.47 -29.56 26.51
C GLN A 87 -12.09 -28.30 27.30
N ALA A 88 -11.15 -27.51 26.79
CA ALA A 88 -10.77 -26.23 27.40
C ALA A 88 -11.97 -25.27 27.50
N PHE A 89 -12.83 -25.23 26.47
CA PHE A 89 -14.04 -24.43 26.46
C PHE A 89 -15.02 -24.87 27.54
N THR A 90 -15.17 -26.18 27.80
CA THR A 90 -16.04 -26.70 28.85
C THR A 90 -15.51 -26.38 30.26
N GLU A 91 -14.19 -26.41 30.42
CA GLU A 91 -13.50 -26.15 31.70
C GLU A 91 -13.51 -24.67 32.11
N LEU A 92 -13.71 -23.73 31.17
CA LEU A 92 -13.79 -22.30 31.46
C LEU A 92 -14.85 -21.93 32.50
N GLY A 93 -15.99 -22.60 32.46
CA GLY A 93 -17.17 -22.34 33.30
C GLY A 93 -17.92 -21.02 33.00
N VAL A 94 -17.32 -20.13 32.21
CA VAL A 94 -17.85 -18.80 31.86
C VAL A 94 -17.29 -18.33 30.52
N LEU A 95 -18.12 -17.60 29.77
CA LEU A 95 -17.69 -16.94 28.54
C LEU A 95 -16.70 -15.79 28.85
N ILE A 96 -15.54 -15.81 28.21
CA ILE A 96 -14.53 -14.74 28.35
C ILE A 96 -14.49 -13.87 27.07
N ALA A 97 -13.68 -12.82 27.04
CA ALA A 97 -13.47 -12.01 25.82
C ALA A 97 -12.27 -12.57 25.01
N HIS A 98 -12.18 -12.21 23.72
CA HIS A 98 -11.07 -12.58 22.84
C HIS A 98 -9.71 -12.30 23.48
N GLU A 99 -9.48 -11.08 23.97
CA GLU A 99 -8.18 -10.63 24.49
C GLU A 99 -7.77 -11.47 25.69
N LYS A 100 -8.71 -11.74 26.60
CA LYS A 100 -8.45 -12.57 27.77
C LYS A 100 -8.15 -14.02 27.37
N ALA A 101 -8.90 -14.60 26.43
CA ALA A 101 -8.65 -15.95 25.94
C ALA A 101 -7.30 -16.09 25.23
N ARG A 102 -6.91 -15.06 24.47
CA ARG A 102 -5.60 -14.95 23.81
C ARG A 102 -4.48 -14.86 24.83
N ASP A 103 -4.58 -13.95 25.79
CA ASP A 103 -3.54 -13.69 26.77
C ASP A 103 -3.35 -14.90 27.72
N GLU A 104 -4.41 -15.69 27.94
CA GLU A 104 -4.36 -16.97 28.66
C GLU A 104 -3.88 -18.15 27.80
N GLY A 105 -3.59 -17.94 26.50
CA GLY A 105 -3.09 -18.99 25.60
C GLY A 105 -4.12 -20.08 25.25
N LYS A 106 -5.41 -19.79 25.40
CA LYS A 106 -6.50 -20.75 25.17
C LYS A 106 -6.99 -20.79 23.72
N LEU A 107 -6.59 -19.81 22.91
CA LEU A 107 -6.97 -19.71 21.50
C LEU A 107 -5.90 -20.33 20.60
N ARG A 108 -6.36 -21.09 19.62
CA ARG A 108 -5.57 -21.54 18.47
C ARG A 108 -5.90 -20.65 17.28
N PHE A 109 -4.86 -20.05 16.71
CA PHE A 109 -4.94 -19.23 15.51
C PHE A 109 -4.78 -20.13 14.27
N LEU A 110 -5.68 -19.94 13.31
CA LEU A 110 -5.63 -20.56 11.99
C LEU A 110 -5.37 -19.43 10.98
N ASP A 111 -4.13 -19.34 10.51
CA ASP A 111 -3.64 -18.23 9.69
C ASP A 111 -3.77 -18.51 8.20
N THR A 112 -3.89 -19.79 7.83
CA THR A 112 -3.90 -20.24 6.43
C THR A 112 -5.19 -20.97 6.06
N ASP A 113 -5.57 -20.88 4.78
CA ASP A 113 -6.73 -21.62 4.24
C ASP A 113 -6.58 -23.15 4.41
N ALA A 114 -5.36 -23.66 4.31
CA ALA A 114 -5.07 -25.08 4.53
C ALA A 114 -5.37 -25.52 5.97
N GLU A 115 -4.99 -24.71 6.96
CA GLU A 115 -5.29 -24.97 8.38
C GLU A 115 -6.80 -24.90 8.66
N ILE A 116 -7.49 -23.91 8.08
CA ILE A 116 -8.95 -23.81 8.20
C ILE A 116 -9.61 -25.04 7.59
N LYS A 117 -9.27 -25.44 6.37
CA LYS A 117 -9.87 -26.61 5.71
C LYS A 117 -9.63 -27.90 6.48
N ALA A 118 -8.45 -28.07 7.08
CA ALA A 118 -8.13 -29.24 7.89
C ALA A 118 -8.90 -29.25 9.23
N THR A 119 -9.20 -28.07 9.78
CA THR A 119 -9.83 -27.94 11.11
C THR A 119 -11.35 -27.86 11.02
N ALA A 120 -11.90 -27.23 9.98
CA ALA A 120 -13.32 -26.90 9.81
C ALA A 120 -14.30 -28.07 10.01
N PRO A 121 -14.04 -29.31 9.56
CA PRO A 121 -14.94 -30.45 9.81
C PRO A 121 -15.15 -30.75 11.30
N HIS A 122 -14.27 -30.27 12.16
CA HIS A 122 -14.27 -30.51 13.60
C HIS A 122 -14.63 -29.27 14.43
N VAL A 123 -15.04 -28.17 13.78
CA VAL A 123 -15.40 -26.91 14.42
C VAL A 123 -16.92 -26.81 14.60
N ALA A 124 -17.36 -26.59 15.84
CA ALA A 124 -18.71 -26.11 16.12
C ALA A 124 -18.71 -24.58 16.21
N PHE A 125 -19.38 -23.92 15.27
CA PHE A 125 -19.63 -22.48 15.35
C PHE A 125 -20.84 -22.19 16.22
N VAL A 126 -20.70 -21.23 17.13
CA VAL A 126 -21.79 -20.77 17.99
C VAL A 126 -21.79 -19.25 18.04
N SER A 127 -22.89 -18.63 17.63
CA SER A 127 -23.07 -17.19 17.78
C SER A 127 -23.55 -16.85 19.19
N HIS A 128 -22.93 -15.83 19.78
CA HIS A 128 -23.25 -15.26 21.07
C HIS A 128 -24.08 -13.99 20.90
N GLN A 129 -25.14 -13.83 21.70
CA GLN A 129 -25.93 -12.61 21.73
C GLN A 129 -25.59 -11.75 22.94
N TRP A 130 -25.44 -10.44 22.75
CA TRP A 130 -25.21 -9.54 23.87
C TRP A 130 -26.51 -9.32 24.68
N THR A 131 -26.59 -9.92 25.87
CA THR A 131 -27.84 -9.93 26.69
C THR A 131 -27.87 -8.93 27.84
N GLY A 132 -26.84 -8.11 28.01
CA GLY A 132 -26.82 -7.06 29.04
C GLY A 132 -25.83 -5.95 28.74
N PHE A 133 -26.07 -4.75 29.25
CA PHE A 133 -25.30 -3.54 28.90
C PHE A 133 -23.81 -3.57 29.30
N GLY A 134 -23.44 -4.34 30.32
CA GLY A 134 -22.07 -4.37 30.86
C GLY A 134 -21.33 -5.72 30.73
N LYS A 135 -22.06 -6.83 30.54
CA LYS A 135 -21.49 -8.17 30.37
C LYS A 135 -22.23 -8.93 29.26
N PRO A 136 -21.50 -9.59 28.34
CA PRO A 136 -22.10 -10.29 27.20
C PRO A 136 -23.10 -11.37 27.63
N ASP A 137 -22.71 -12.22 28.57
CA ASP A 137 -23.55 -13.25 29.19
C ASP A 137 -23.62 -13.04 30.71
N HIS A 138 -24.43 -12.08 31.14
CA HIS A 138 -24.56 -11.73 32.56
C HIS A 138 -25.15 -12.85 33.43
N THR A 139 -25.87 -13.81 32.83
CA THR A 139 -26.50 -14.94 33.54
C THR A 139 -25.70 -16.23 33.48
N GLY A 140 -24.75 -16.35 32.55
CA GLY A 140 -24.05 -17.60 32.24
C GLY A 140 -24.94 -18.62 31.51
N THR A 141 -26.17 -18.25 31.14
CA THR A 141 -27.14 -19.17 30.54
C THR A 141 -26.73 -19.52 29.12
N GLN A 142 -26.27 -18.52 28.36
CA GLN A 142 -25.84 -18.77 26.99
C GLN A 142 -24.66 -19.72 26.98
N TYR A 143 -23.61 -19.45 27.76
CA TYR A 143 -22.45 -20.33 27.87
C TYR A 143 -22.85 -21.78 28.17
N LYS A 144 -23.73 -22.00 29.15
CA LYS A 144 -24.22 -23.36 29.48
C LYS A 144 -24.96 -24.01 28.32
N CYS A 145 -25.81 -23.25 27.61
CA CYS A 145 -26.50 -23.73 26.42
C CYS A 145 -25.54 -24.08 25.29
N MET A 146 -24.48 -23.28 25.06
CA MET A 146 -23.47 -23.54 24.04
C MET A 146 -22.72 -24.85 24.31
N VAL A 147 -22.26 -25.05 25.55
CA VAL A 147 -21.60 -26.29 25.99
C VAL A 147 -22.55 -27.48 25.81
N GLN A 148 -23.81 -27.35 26.22
CA GLN A 148 -24.79 -28.42 26.09
C GLN A 148 -25.09 -28.77 24.62
N ALA A 149 -25.20 -27.76 23.75
CA ALA A 149 -25.41 -27.96 22.32
C ALA A 149 -24.25 -28.74 21.68
N CYS A 150 -23.00 -28.38 22.01
CA CYS A 150 -21.82 -29.12 21.53
C CYS A 150 -21.81 -30.58 22.01
N LYS A 151 -22.21 -30.84 23.27
CA LYS A 151 -22.36 -32.20 23.79
C LYS A 151 -23.43 -33.00 23.04
N VAL A 152 -24.55 -32.37 22.67
CA VAL A 152 -25.59 -33.02 21.87
C VAL A 152 -25.07 -33.36 20.47
N LEU A 153 -24.28 -32.50 19.84
CA LEU A 153 -23.65 -32.80 18.55
C LEU A 153 -22.72 -34.03 18.64
N LEU A 154 -21.91 -34.12 19.70
CA LEU A 154 -21.08 -35.30 19.95
C LEU A 154 -21.91 -36.58 20.08
N LEU A 155 -23.04 -36.52 20.81
CA LEU A 155 -23.96 -37.65 20.96
C LEU A 155 -24.65 -38.04 19.65
N GLN A 156 -24.84 -37.09 18.73
CA GLN A 156 -25.38 -37.33 17.39
C GLN A 156 -24.33 -37.89 16.41
N GLY A 157 -23.08 -38.08 16.86
CA GLY A 157 -22.00 -38.67 16.05
C GLY A 157 -21.15 -37.65 15.30
N PHE A 158 -21.30 -36.35 15.55
CA PHE A 158 -20.39 -35.34 15.02
C PHE A 158 -19.09 -35.32 15.82
N ASP A 159 -17.94 -35.19 15.15
CA ASP A 159 -16.62 -35.09 15.80
C ASP A 159 -16.28 -33.62 16.09
N VAL A 160 -16.82 -33.08 17.18
CA VAL A 160 -16.58 -31.69 17.62
C VAL A 160 -15.33 -31.64 18.50
N ARG A 161 -14.26 -31.04 18.00
CA ARG A 161 -12.99 -30.85 18.73
C ARG A 161 -12.72 -29.39 19.07
N TRP A 162 -13.21 -28.49 18.23
CA TRP A 162 -12.96 -27.06 18.35
C TRP A 162 -14.28 -26.31 18.42
N VAL A 163 -14.31 -25.24 19.22
CA VAL A 163 -15.44 -24.32 19.29
C VAL A 163 -14.98 -22.97 18.76
N TRP A 164 -15.78 -22.42 17.86
CA TRP A 164 -15.63 -21.06 17.37
C TRP A 164 -16.80 -20.22 17.87
N VAL A 165 -16.50 -19.22 18.70
CA VAL A 165 -17.50 -18.28 19.22
C VAL A 165 -17.16 -16.88 18.71
N ASP A 166 -18.16 -16.17 18.22
CA ASP A 166 -18.03 -14.80 17.71
C ASP A 166 -17.46 -13.81 18.75
N ILE A 167 -17.62 -14.04 20.05
CA ILE A 167 -17.01 -13.21 21.10
C ILE A 167 -15.47 -13.34 21.21
N PHE A 168 -14.91 -14.43 20.67
CA PHE A 168 -13.46 -14.65 20.59
C PHE A 168 -12.91 -14.37 19.19
N SER A 169 -13.65 -13.70 18.32
CA SER A 169 -13.32 -13.50 16.89
C SER A 169 -13.12 -12.04 16.53
#